data_AF-A0A2H9LNN0-F1
#
_entry.id   AF-A0A2H9LNN0-F1
#
_cell.length_a   1.000
_cell.length_b   1.000
_cell.length_c   1.000
_cell.angle_alpha   90.00
_cell.angle_beta   90.00
_cell.angle_gamma   90.00
#
_symmetry.space_group_name_H-M   'P 1'
#
loop_
_entity.id
_entity.type
_entity.pdbx_description
1 polymer ?
#
loop_
_entity_poly.entity_id
_entity_poly.type
_entity_poly.pdbx_seq_one_letter_code
_entity_poly.pdbx_strand_id
1 'polypeptide(L)'
;MKVSLEEIKEYGLESMTHPGHLKSHILRVEKTVRKYFLQKEGVDSTVLLTAVYLHDVARALEKRMRKEGKFCCHAETGAELADEYLHFIDFPKEKIPLVVHAIETHRYSKDKKPNTMEAKILHECDKLDAIGAIGIIRTLISYPAGDSTAFYHKTEPIARIRKLDDNKYGIDHFFIKLFKVKDKISFEELKPEAEKRHAYMEKFVNELEKEALAENYNGPVHKIFKILEESVNLQDYEEDNPLKEGNTLLGRLLNENNPFIHDFVEQLKSEIL
;
A
#
# COMPACT_ATOMS: atom_id res chain seq x y z
N MET A 1 -36.73 -0.95 2.53
CA MET A 1 -35.66 -0.08 3.06
C MET A 1 -36.28 1.19 3.59
N LYS A 2 -36.06 1.47 4.87
CA LYS A 2 -36.58 2.66 5.56
C LYS A 2 -35.72 3.91 5.35
N VAL A 3 -34.54 3.74 4.75
CA VAL A 3 -33.56 4.79 4.50
C VAL A 3 -33.07 4.73 3.06
N SER A 4 -32.48 5.82 2.59
CA SER A 4 -31.83 5.97 1.30
C SER A 4 -30.36 5.56 1.34
N LEU A 5 -29.74 5.37 0.16
CA LEU A 5 -28.29 5.14 0.06
C LEU A 5 -27.47 6.33 0.61
N GLU A 6 -28.01 7.54 0.59
CA GLU A 6 -27.33 8.71 1.13
C GLU A 6 -27.31 8.70 2.67
N GLU A 7 -28.39 8.25 3.32
CA GLU A 7 -28.41 8.05 4.77
C GLU A 7 -27.46 6.93 5.22
N ILE A 8 -27.34 5.86 4.44
CA ILE A 8 -26.33 4.80 4.69
C ILE A 8 -24.91 5.36 4.56
N LYS A 9 -24.68 6.21 3.55
CA LYS A 9 -23.40 6.89 3.36
C LYS A 9 -23.08 7.80 4.55
N GLU A 10 -24.02 8.62 4.99
CA GLU A 10 -23.86 9.49 6.14
C GLU A 10 -23.49 8.68 7.39
N TYR A 11 -24.23 7.60 7.67
CA TYR A 11 -23.93 6.69 8.77
C TYR A 11 -22.51 6.11 8.70
N GLY A 12 -22.09 5.62 7.53
CA GLY A 12 -20.74 5.10 7.31
C GLY A 12 -19.65 6.15 7.54
N LEU A 13 -19.88 7.38 7.08
CA LEU A 13 -18.96 8.51 7.27
C LEU A 13 -18.93 8.99 8.73
N GLU A 14 -20.03 8.96 9.45
CA GLU A 14 -20.10 9.35 10.87
C GLU A 14 -19.46 8.34 11.81
N SER A 15 -19.60 7.05 11.50
CA SER A 15 -19.00 5.95 12.26
C SER A 15 -17.46 5.99 12.26
N MET A 16 -16.85 6.75 11.35
CA MET A 16 -15.40 6.97 11.30
C MET A 16 -14.97 8.09 12.24
N THR A 17 -14.53 7.70 13.44
CA THR A 17 -14.14 8.63 14.51
C THR A 17 -12.77 9.32 14.32
N HIS A 18 -12.02 9.03 13.25
CA HIS A 18 -10.79 9.77 12.95
C HIS A 18 -11.04 10.86 11.90
N PRO A 19 -10.76 12.15 12.21
CA PRO A 19 -11.07 13.26 11.32
C PRO A 19 -10.37 13.14 9.96
N GLY A 20 -11.10 13.44 8.87
CA GLY A 20 -10.56 13.73 7.54
C GLY A 20 -10.16 12.51 6.70
N HIS A 21 -9.20 11.71 7.13
CA HIS A 21 -8.55 10.74 6.21
C HIS A 21 -9.37 9.49 5.91
N LEU A 22 -10.11 8.98 6.90
CA LEU A 22 -10.97 7.79 6.74
C LEU A 22 -12.26 8.12 5.97
N LYS A 23 -12.89 9.26 6.26
CA LYS A 23 -14.07 9.73 5.51
C LYS A 23 -13.74 9.98 4.03
N SER A 24 -12.65 10.68 3.76
CA SER A 24 -12.20 10.89 2.37
C SER A 24 -11.82 9.60 1.67
N HIS A 25 -11.42 8.55 2.39
CA HIS A 25 -11.14 7.25 1.80
C HIS A 25 -12.40 6.60 1.21
N ILE A 26 -13.52 6.54 1.95
CA ILE A 26 -14.80 6.06 1.40
C ILE A 26 -15.15 6.81 0.11
N LEU A 27 -15.07 8.15 0.14
CA LEU A 27 -15.47 8.97 -1.01
C LEU A 27 -14.59 8.75 -2.25
N ARG A 28 -13.29 8.46 -2.06
CA ARG A 28 -12.39 8.14 -3.18
C ARG A 28 -12.65 6.73 -3.75
N VAL A 29 -12.96 5.77 -2.88
CA VAL A 29 -13.38 4.42 -3.31
C VAL A 29 -14.70 4.51 -4.07
N GLU A 30 -15.70 5.23 -3.53
CA GLU A 30 -16.98 5.52 -4.19
C GLU A 30 -16.75 6.15 -5.58
N LYS A 31 -15.89 7.18 -5.67
CA LYS A 31 -15.57 7.84 -6.95
C LYS A 31 -15.01 6.84 -7.97
N THR A 32 -14.13 5.94 -7.55
CA THR A 32 -13.55 4.91 -8.43
C THR A 32 -14.64 3.94 -8.89
N VAL A 33 -15.45 3.41 -7.96
CA VAL A 33 -16.57 2.52 -8.26
C VAL A 33 -17.55 3.15 -9.25
N ARG A 34 -17.94 4.41 -9.02
CA ARG A 34 -18.83 5.18 -9.90
C ARG A 34 -18.27 5.34 -11.30
N LYS A 35 -16.97 5.61 -11.41
CA LYS A 35 -16.30 5.84 -12.68
C LYS A 35 -16.21 4.58 -13.54
N TYR A 36 -15.95 3.41 -12.94
CA TYR A 36 -15.58 2.21 -13.69
C TYR A 36 -16.63 1.09 -13.69
N PHE A 37 -17.50 1.02 -12.68
CA PHE A 37 -18.27 -0.22 -12.44
C PHE A 37 -19.78 -0.06 -12.28
N LEU A 38 -20.31 1.11 -11.93
CA LEU A 38 -21.75 1.24 -11.67
C LEU A 38 -22.66 0.98 -12.87
N GLN A 39 -22.15 1.13 -14.09
CA GLN A 39 -22.90 0.86 -15.32
C GLN A 39 -22.56 -0.51 -15.93
N LYS A 40 -21.75 -1.32 -15.23
CA LYS A 40 -21.34 -2.63 -15.71
C LYS A 40 -22.47 -3.63 -15.53
N GLU A 41 -22.75 -4.40 -16.57
CA GLU A 41 -23.77 -5.45 -16.52
C GLU A 41 -23.47 -6.47 -15.42
N GLY A 42 -24.51 -6.89 -14.70
CA GLY A 42 -24.40 -7.86 -13.60
C GLY A 42 -23.86 -7.30 -12.28
N VAL A 43 -23.71 -5.96 -12.16
CA VAL A 43 -23.37 -5.31 -10.88
C VAL A 43 -24.62 -4.74 -10.22
N ASP A 44 -24.92 -5.18 -9.00
CA ASP A 44 -25.93 -4.56 -8.16
C ASP A 44 -25.36 -3.30 -7.48
N SER A 45 -25.70 -2.15 -8.04
CA SER A 45 -25.24 -0.85 -7.52
C SER A 45 -25.65 -0.58 -6.08
N THR A 46 -26.77 -1.14 -5.61
CA THR A 46 -27.23 -0.98 -4.23
C THR A 46 -26.30 -1.75 -3.30
N VAL A 47 -26.03 -3.03 -3.61
CA VAL A 47 -25.09 -3.86 -2.83
C VAL A 47 -23.71 -3.23 -2.81
N LEU A 48 -23.20 -2.85 -3.98
CA LEU A 48 -21.84 -2.34 -4.11
C LEU A 48 -21.64 -1.01 -3.36
N LEU A 49 -22.54 -0.03 -3.52
CA LEU A 49 -22.40 1.25 -2.84
C LEU A 49 -22.60 1.10 -1.32
N THR A 50 -23.57 0.30 -0.87
CA THR A 50 -23.74 0.01 0.55
C THR A 50 -22.47 -0.61 1.14
N ALA A 51 -21.87 -1.60 0.47
CA ALA A 51 -20.61 -2.20 0.92
C ALA A 51 -19.47 -1.17 0.96
N VAL A 52 -19.34 -0.31 -0.05
CA VAL A 52 -18.34 0.78 -0.07
C VAL A 52 -18.50 1.72 1.13
N TYR A 53 -19.72 2.08 1.51
CA TYR A 53 -19.95 3.00 2.63
C TYR A 53 -19.67 2.38 4.00
N LEU A 54 -19.81 1.05 4.12
CA LEU A 54 -19.74 0.36 5.40
C LEU A 54 -18.45 -0.45 5.61
N HIS A 55 -17.62 -0.68 4.59
CA HIS A 55 -16.48 -1.62 4.68
C HIS A 55 -15.46 -1.33 5.79
N ASP A 56 -15.32 -0.06 6.17
CA ASP A 56 -14.38 0.39 7.22
C ASP A 56 -15.09 0.86 8.50
N VAL A 57 -16.37 0.53 8.70
CA VAL A 57 -17.19 0.96 9.86
C VAL A 57 -16.56 0.57 11.21
N ALA A 58 -15.90 -0.60 11.30
CA ALA A 58 -15.23 -1.06 12.51
C ALA A 58 -13.77 -0.60 12.64
N ARG A 59 -13.24 0.23 11.72
CA ARG A 59 -11.83 0.66 11.75
C ARG A 59 -11.48 1.43 13.03
N ALA A 60 -12.40 2.27 13.49
CA ALA A 60 -12.26 3.01 14.74
C ALA A 60 -12.20 2.07 15.96
N LEU A 61 -13.05 1.04 15.94
CA LEU A 61 -13.12 0.02 16.99
C LEU A 61 -11.85 -0.82 17.04
N GLU A 62 -11.34 -1.29 15.90
CA GLU A 62 -10.07 -2.02 15.78
C GLU A 62 -8.92 -1.21 16.40
N LYS A 63 -8.81 0.07 16.07
CA LYS A 63 -7.78 0.95 16.63
C LYS A 63 -7.89 1.10 18.15
N ARG A 64 -9.12 1.24 18.68
CA ARG A 64 -9.36 1.33 20.14
C ARG A 64 -8.98 0.03 20.83
N MET A 65 -9.46 -1.10 20.34
CA MET A 65 -9.19 -2.44 20.91
C MET A 65 -7.69 -2.75 20.90
N ARG A 66 -6.98 -2.41 19.82
CA ARG A 66 -5.52 -2.56 19.76
C ARG A 66 -4.78 -1.77 20.84
N LYS A 67 -5.23 -0.55 21.16
CA LYS A 67 -4.66 0.25 22.27
C LYS A 67 -4.90 -0.39 23.64
N GLU A 68 -5.96 -1.17 23.78
CA GLU A 68 -6.27 -1.95 24.98
C GLU A 68 -5.59 -3.32 25.00
N GLY A 69 -4.72 -3.63 24.04
CA GLY A 69 -4.04 -4.93 23.93
C GLY A 69 -4.95 -6.07 23.44
N LYS A 70 -6.12 -5.76 22.87
CA LYS A 70 -7.08 -6.74 22.35
C LYS A 70 -6.98 -6.85 20.84
N PHE A 71 -7.22 -8.06 20.33
CA PHE A 71 -7.33 -8.32 18.90
C PHE A 71 -8.77 -8.09 18.41
N CYS A 72 -8.91 -7.39 17.30
CA CYS A 72 -10.18 -7.14 16.61
C CYS A 72 -9.87 -7.00 15.12
N CYS A 73 -10.51 -7.79 14.26
CA CYS A 73 -10.38 -7.66 12.81
C CYS A 73 -11.48 -6.73 12.30
N HIS A 74 -11.13 -5.56 11.76
CA HIS A 74 -12.16 -4.59 11.36
C HIS A 74 -13.06 -5.09 10.22
N ALA A 75 -12.60 -6.00 9.36
CA ALA A 75 -13.44 -6.55 8.30
C ALA A 75 -14.49 -7.53 8.85
N GLU A 76 -14.13 -8.39 9.80
CA GLU A 76 -15.06 -9.36 10.40
C GLU A 76 -16.06 -8.65 11.30
N THR A 77 -15.57 -7.84 12.24
CA THR A 77 -16.43 -7.03 13.10
C THR A 77 -17.24 -6.00 12.31
N GLY A 78 -16.68 -5.47 11.21
CA GLY A 78 -17.41 -4.56 10.32
C GLY A 78 -18.55 -5.25 9.57
N ALA A 79 -18.37 -6.52 9.20
CA ALA A 79 -19.41 -7.32 8.57
C ALA A 79 -20.56 -7.63 9.54
N GLU A 80 -20.24 -7.95 10.80
CA GLU A 80 -21.23 -8.12 11.89
C GLU A 80 -22.02 -6.84 12.15
N LEU A 81 -21.33 -5.70 12.31
CA LEU A 81 -21.98 -4.39 12.51
C LEU A 81 -22.86 -3.99 11.32
N ALA A 82 -22.41 -4.28 10.09
CA ALA A 82 -23.18 -4.02 8.90
C ALA A 82 -24.43 -4.91 8.84
N ASP A 83 -24.34 -6.19 9.19
CA ASP A 83 -25.50 -7.09 9.24
C ASP A 83 -26.59 -6.56 10.20
N GLU A 84 -26.20 -6.21 11.43
CA GLU A 84 -27.12 -5.64 12.43
C GLU A 84 -27.76 -4.34 11.94
N TYR A 85 -26.95 -3.43 11.41
CA TYR A 85 -27.42 -2.15 10.90
C TYR A 85 -28.39 -2.31 9.71
N LEU A 86 -28.08 -3.20 8.76
CA LEU A 86 -28.91 -3.43 7.58
C LEU A 86 -30.26 -4.06 7.93
N HIS A 87 -30.31 -4.97 8.90
CA HIS A 87 -31.56 -5.49 9.43
C HIS A 87 -32.38 -4.39 10.13
N PHE A 88 -31.72 -3.53 10.92
CA PHE A 88 -32.39 -2.43 11.62
C PHE A 88 -33.09 -1.44 10.67
N ILE A 89 -32.44 -1.08 9.56
CA ILE A 89 -32.98 -0.16 8.54
C ILE A 89 -33.90 -0.83 7.51
N ASP A 90 -34.25 -2.11 7.70
CA ASP A 90 -35.11 -2.89 6.80
C ASP A 90 -34.57 -2.93 5.36
N PHE A 91 -33.26 -3.18 5.21
CA PHE A 91 -32.60 -3.40 3.93
C PHE A 91 -33.12 -4.70 3.26
N PRO A 92 -33.18 -4.80 1.91
CA PRO A 92 -33.63 -6.01 1.24
C PRO A 92 -32.85 -7.25 1.71
N LYS A 93 -33.57 -8.20 2.30
CA LYS A 93 -32.99 -9.35 3.03
C LYS A 93 -32.09 -10.21 2.15
N GLU A 94 -32.44 -10.35 0.87
CA GLU A 94 -31.68 -11.09 -0.13
C GLU A 94 -30.34 -10.44 -0.47
N LYS A 95 -30.18 -9.13 -0.22
CA LYS A 95 -28.96 -8.37 -0.50
C LYS A 95 -28.01 -8.28 0.69
N ILE A 96 -28.50 -8.45 1.92
CA ILE A 96 -27.68 -8.34 3.14
C ILE A 96 -26.46 -9.27 3.10
N PRO A 97 -26.59 -10.58 2.78
CA PRO A 97 -25.43 -11.47 2.74
C PRO A 97 -24.36 -11.06 1.73
N LEU A 98 -24.76 -10.42 0.62
CA LEU A 98 -23.83 -9.95 -0.41
C LEU A 98 -23.01 -8.75 0.08
N VAL A 99 -23.65 -7.82 0.80
CA VAL A 99 -22.98 -6.67 1.42
C VAL A 99 -22.04 -7.14 2.52
N VAL A 100 -22.51 -8.00 3.42
CA VAL A 100 -21.73 -8.57 4.52
C VAL A 100 -20.50 -9.30 3.98
N HIS A 101 -20.67 -10.14 2.95
CA HIS A 101 -19.55 -10.84 2.30
C HIS A 101 -18.54 -9.87 1.66
N ALA A 102 -19.01 -8.81 0.99
CA ALA A 102 -18.15 -7.80 0.40
C ALA A 102 -17.31 -7.08 1.47
N ILE A 103 -17.91 -6.75 2.61
CA ILE A 103 -17.22 -6.13 3.76
C ILE A 103 -16.26 -7.12 4.41
N GLU A 104 -16.64 -8.37 4.61
CA GLU A 104 -15.76 -9.36 5.25
C GLU A 104 -14.50 -9.65 4.42
N THR A 105 -14.61 -9.56 3.08
CA THR A 105 -13.55 -9.95 2.14
C THR A 105 -12.82 -8.78 1.45
N HIS A 106 -13.12 -7.53 1.81
CA HIS A 106 -12.48 -6.37 1.17
C HIS A 106 -10.97 -6.29 1.44
N ARG A 107 -10.50 -6.82 2.58
CA ARG A 107 -9.07 -6.84 2.93
C ARG A 107 -8.37 -8.10 2.42
N TYR A 108 -7.07 -7.99 2.18
CA TYR A 108 -6.24 -9.15 1.85
C TYR A 108 -6.12 -10.08 3.08
N SER A 109 -6.86 -11.19 3.07
CA SER A 109 -6.75 -12.30 4.01
C SER A 109 -6.39 -13.58 3.25
N LYS A 110 -5.64 -14.48 3.90
CA LYS A 110 -5.33 -15.79 3.30
C LYS A 110 -6.56 -16.71 3.27
N ASP A 111 -7.51 -16.48 4.18
CA ASP A 111 -8.57 -17.45 4.48
C ASP A 111 -9.90 -17.12 3.78
N LYS A 112 -10.15 -15.85 3.47
CA LYS A 112 -11.41 -15.38 2.88
C LYS A 112 -11.15 -14.54 1.63
N LYS A 113 -11.70 -14.96 0.50
CA LYS A 113 -11.54 -14.30 -0.80
C LYS A 113 -12.87 -13.76 -1.33
N PRO A 114 -12.88 -12.60 -2.00
CA PRO A 114 -14.10 -12.08 -2.63
C PRO A 114 -14.55 -13.00 -3.77
N ASN A 115 -15.77 -13.53 -3.68
CA ASN A 115 -16.34 -14.46 -4.68
C ASN A 115 -17.48 -13.83 -5.51
N THR A 116 -18.17 -12.81 -4.99
CA THR A 116 -19.18 -12.03 -5.73
C THR A 116 -18.56 -10.90 -6.56
N MET A 117 -19.28 -10.38 -7.54
CA MET A 117 -18.79 -9.30 -8.40
C MET A 117 -18.57 -8.02 -7.59
N GLU A 118 -19.50 -7.65 -6.73
CA GLU A 118 -19.46 -6.46 -5.88
C GLU A 118 -18.30 -6.54 -4.88
N ALA A 119 -18.08 -7.70 -4.26
CA ALA A 119 -16.97 -7.92 -3.35
C ALA A 119 -15.61 -7.77 -4.06
N LYS A 120 -15.48 -8.32 -5.28
CA LYS A 120 -14.26 -8.18 -6.09
C LYS A 120 -14.01 -6.72 -6.47
N ILE A 121 -15.05 -6.00 -6.89
CA ILE A 121 -14.93 -4.58 -7.26
C ILE A 121 -14.52 -3.75 -6.05
N LEU A 122 -15.16 -3.93 -4.89
CA LEU A 122 -14.79 -3.23 -3.66
C LEU A 122 -13.33 -3.52 -3.28
N HIS A 123 -12.95 -4.80 -3.24
CA HIS A 123 -11.60 -5.24 -2.90
C HIS A 123 -10.53 -4.57 -3.80
N GLU A 124 -10.78 -4.47 -5.11
CA GLU A 124 -9.84 -3.87 -6.05
C GLU A 124 -9.82 -2.34 -5.99
N CYS A 125 -10.99 -1.70 -5.83
CA CYS A 125 -11.08 -0.24 -5.70
C CYS A 125 -10.44 0.26 -4.39
N ASP A 126 -10.64 -0.45 -3.27
CA ASP A 126 -9.98 -0.17 -1.99
C ASP A 126 -8.45 -0.30 -2.12
N LYS A 127 -8.00 -1.42 -2.72
CA LYS A 127 -6.58 -1.67 -3.00
C LYS A 127 -5.95 -0.56 -3.86
N LEU A 128 -6.64 -0.07 -4.88
CA LEU A 128 -6.17 1.02 -5.73
C LEU A 128 -6.02 2.36 -4.99
N ASP A 129 -6.87 2.63 -3.97
CA ASP A 129 -6.76 3.83 -3.13
C ASP A 129 -5.53 3.81 -2.19
N ALA A 130 -4.87 2.65 -2.03
CA ALA A 130 -3.65 2.52 -1.23
C ALA A 130 -2.40 3.05 -1.94
N ILE A 131 -2.44 3.34 -3.25
CA ILE A 131 -1.28 3.77 -4.05
C ILE A 131 -1.44 5.16 -4.68
N GLY A 132 -0.35 5.70 -5.22
CA GLY A 132 -0.26 7.04 -5.79
C GLY A 132 -0.04 8.12 -4.73
N ALA A 133 -0.39 9.37 -5.05
CA ALA A 133 -0.21 10.51 -4.14
C ALA A 133 -0.89 10.31 -2.77
N ILE A 134 -2.09 9.73 -2.77
CA ILE A 134 -2.79 9.37 -1.53
C ILE A 134 -2.06 8.29 -0.75
N GLY A 135 -1.51 7.27 -1.44
CA GLY A 135 -0.70 6.22 -0.82
C GLY A 135 0.55 6.78 -0.12
N ILE A 136 1.21 7.75 -0.74
CA ILE A 136 2.33 8.48 -0.14
C ILE A 136 1.88 9.14 1.18
N ILE A 137 0.86 10.01 1.13
CA ILE A 137 0.36 10.74 2.31
C ILE A 137 -0.06 9.77 3.44
N ARG A 138 -0.79 8.70 3.10
CA ARG A 138 -1.23 7.68 4.08
C ARG A 138 -0.04 7.00 4.74
N THR A 139 1.03 6.74 3.99
CA THR A 139 2.26 6.14 4.53
C THR A 139 2.96 7.12 5.47
N LEU A 140 3.16 8.38 5.08
CA LEU A 140 3.75 9.39 5.98
C LEU A 140 2.99 9.53 7.30
N ILE A 141 1.65 9.56 7.27
CA ILE A 141 0.82 9.66 8.48
C ILE A 141 0.92 8.40 9.36
N SER A 142 1.10 7.24 8.75
CA SER A 142 1.19 5.95 9.47
C SER A 142 2.55 5.73 10.11
N TYR A 143 3.60 6.42 9.62
CA TYR A 143 4.97 6.35 10.12
C TYR A 143 5.45 7.73 10.59
N PRO A 144 4.83 8.30 11.65
CA PRO A 144 5.32 9.56 12.21
C PRO A 144 6.76 9.36 12.71
N ALA A 145 7.59 10.38 12.51
CA ALA A 145 8.95 10.38 13.02
C ALA A 145 8.91 10.35 14.56
N GLY A 146 9.54 9.33 15.14
CA GLY A 146 9.64 9.13 16.58
C GLY A 146 10.92 8.37 16.92
N ASP A 147 11.12 8.04 18.20
CA ASP A 147 12.39 7.50 18.70
C ASP A 147 12.77 6.15 18.07
N SER A 148 11.79 5.39 17.56
CA SER A 148 11.98 4.05 16.96
C SER A 148 11.54 3.95 15.50
N THR A 149 10.94 5.00 14.94
CA THR A 149 10.39 5.01 13.58
C THR A 149 10.79 6.28 12.85
N ALA A 150 11.20 6.13 11.60
CA ALA A 150 11.48 7.25 10.71
C ALA A 150 10.80 7.00 9.36
N PHE A 151 10.70 8.03 8.52
CA PHE A 151 10.20 7.79 7.17
C PHE A 151 11.23 7.02 6.33
N TYR A 152 12.52 7.31 6.47
CA TYR A 152 13.62 6.62 5.79
C TYR A 152 14.84 6.49 6.71
N HIS A 153 15.77 5.61 6.36
CA HIS A 153 17.01 5.42 7.11
C HIS A 153 18.04 6.51 6.78
N LYS A 154 18.71 7.06 7.80
CA LYS A 154 19.57 8.26 7.69
C LYS A 154 20.70 8.13 6.66
N THR A 155 21.33 6.97 6.57
CA THR A 155 22.51 6.73 5.70
C THR A 155 22.19 5.88 4.49
N GLU A 156 20.97 5.35 4.43
CA GLU A 156 20.55 4.44 3.37
C GLU A 156 19.04 4.60 3.16
N PRO A 157 18.60 5.76 2.64
CA PRO A 157 17.18 6.08 2.55
C PRO A 157 16.39 4.94 1.88
N ILE A 158 16.91 4.44 0.77
CA ILE A 158 16.41 3.26 0.08
C ILE A 158 17.28 2.05 0.40
N ALA A 159 16.67 1.00 0.96
CA ALA A 159 17.37 -0.21 1.34
C ALA A 159 17.90 -0.97 0.10
N ARG A 160 19.22 -1.03 -0.05
CA ARG A 160 19.92 -1.87 -1.05
C ARG A 160 20.84 -2.92 -0.40
N ILE A 161 21.42 -2.58 0.75
CA ILE A 161 22.28 -3.42 1.59
C ILE A 161 21.52 -3.84 2.85
N ARG A 162 20.90 -2.89 3.56
CA ARG A 162 20.10 -3.25 4.73
C ARG A 162 18.86 -4.04 4.32
N LYS A 163 18.36 -4.85 5.25
CA LYS A 163 17.05 -5.50 5.07
C LYS A 163 15.94 -4.44 5.17
N LEU A 164 14.91 -4.60 4.32
CA LEU A 164 13.67 -3.84 4.42
C LEU A 164 12.98 -4.13 5.77
N ASP A 165 12.59 -3.09 6.49
CA ASP A 165 11.88 -3.15 7.76
C ASP A 165 10.82 -2.03 7.82
N ASP A 166 9.63 -2.34 7.32
CA ASP A 166 8.49 -1.42 7.38
C ASP A 166 7.88 -1.28 8.78
N ASN A 167 8.45 -1.87 9.84
CA ASN A 167 8.13 -1.47 11.21
C ASN A 167 8.95 -0.26 11.66
N LYS A 168 10.08 0.02 11.00
CA LYS A 168 10.99 1.12 11.33
C LYS A 168 11.00 2.24 10.30
N TYR A 169 10.90 1.90 9.01
CA TYR A 169 11.04 2.86 7.92
C TYR A 169 9.81 2.86 7.01
N GLY A 170 9.08 3.98 6.97
CA GLY A 170 7.88 4.10 6.13
C GLY A 170 8.15 3.90 4.64
N ILE A 171 9.31 4.31 4.15
CA ILE A 171 9.72 4.14 2.74
C ILE A 171 9.87 2.66 2.36
N ASP A 172 10.25 1.79 3.29
CA ASP A 172 10.37 0.35 3.03
C ASP A 172 9.01 -0.29 2.74
N HIS A 173 7.93 0.30 3.26
CA HIS A 173 6.56 -0.14 2.99
C HIS A 173 6.21 -0.04 1.49
N PHE A 174 6.83 0.89 0.76
CA PHE A 174 6.65 1.01 -0.69
C PHE A 174 7.13 -0.27 -1.39
N PHE A 175 8.34 -0.73 -1.07
CA PHE A 175 8.95 -1.91 -1.66
C PHE A 175 8.34 -3.22 -1.17
N ILE A 176 8.03 -3.30 0.13
CA ILE A 176 7.41 -4.48 0.72
C ILE A 176 6.01 -4.71 0.14
N LYS A 177 5.22 -3.63 -0.02
CA LYS A 177 3.79 -3.72 -0.32
C LYS A 177 3.33 -2.86 -1.49
N LEU A 178 3.50 -1.54 -1.45
CA LEU A 178 2.75 -0.63 -2.33
C LEU A 178 3.10 -0.79 -3.82
N PHE A 179 4.38 -0.99 -4.15
CA PHE A 179 4.82 -1.21 -5.54
C PHE A 179 4.29 -2.51 -6.14
N LYS A 180 3.95 -3.49 -5.31
CA LYS A 180 3.36 -4.77 -5.75
C LYS A 180 1.86 -4.67 -5.98
N VAL A 181 1.23 -3.53 -5.69
CA VAL A 181 -0.22 -3.38 -5.83
C VAL A 181 -0.64 -3.39 -7.30
N LYS A 182 0.11 -2.70 -8.17
CA LYS A 182 -0.24 -2.61 -9.60
C LYS A 182 -0.35 -3.98 -10.26
N ASP A 183 0.56 -4.89 -9.94
CA ASP A 183 0.62 -6.25 -10.49
C ASP A 183 -0.46 -7.17 -9.88
N LYS A 184 -1.08 -6.74 -8.78
CA LYS A 184 -2.17 -7.44 -8.09
C LYS A 184 -3.55 -6.92 -8.47
N ILE A 185 -3.66 -5.94 -9.36
CA ILE A 185 -4.93 -5.47 -9.91
C ILE A 185 -5.37 -6.43 -11.02
N SER A 186 -6.57 -6.98 -10.88
CA SER A 186 -7.15 -7.99 -11.78
C SER A 186 -8.09 -7.38 -12.82
N PHE A 187 -8.80 -6.29 -12.50
CA PHE A 187 -9.66 -5.59 -13.44
C PHE A 187 -8.84 -4.79 -14.45
N GLU A 188 -8.97 -5.13 -15.73
CA GLU A 188 -8.29 -4.43 -16.83
C GLU A 188 -8.59 -2.93 -16.84
N GLU A 189 -9.80 -2.54 -16.45
CA GLU A 189 -10.24 -1.14 -16.40
C GLU A 189 -9.46 -0.30 -15.38
N LEU A 190 -8.88 -0.94 -14.35
CA LEU A 190 -8.13 -0.27 -13.29
C LEU A 190 -6.62 -0.25 -13.54
N LYS A 191 -6.08 -1.13 -14.40
CA LYS A 191 -4.64 -1.23 -14.65
C LYS A 191 -4.00 0.09 -15.12
N PRO A 192 -4.59 0.86 -16.05
CA PRO A 192 -3.99 2.14 -16.48
C PRO A 192 -3.85 3.15 -15.34
N GLU A 193 -4.85 3.21 -14.44
CA GLU A 193 -4.81 4.09 -13.28
C GLU A 193 -3.82 3.58 -12.22
N ALA A 194 -3.69 2.26 -12.05
CA ALA A 194 -2.71 1.66 -11.15
C ALA A 194 -1.27 1.95 -11.60
N GLU A 195 -0.97 1.77 -12.89
CA GLU A 195 0.35 2.06 -13.47
C GLU A 195 0.70 3.55 -13.34
N LYS A 196 -0.25 4.44 -13.65
CA LYS A 196 -0.05 5.89 -13.46
C LYS A 196 0.29 6.25 -12.02
N ARG A 197 -0.41 5.66 -11.04
CA ARG A 197 -0.20 5.89 -9.61
C ARG A 197 1.12 5.30 -9.13
N HIS A 198 1.49 4.13 -9.62
CA HIS A 198 2.79 3.49 -9.36
C HIS A 198 3.95 4.37 -9.85
N ALA A 199 3.92 4.79 -11.11
CA ALA A 199 4.96 5.65 -11.69
C ALA A 199 5.12 6.97 -10.93
N TYR A 200 4.03 7.52 -10.36
CA TYR A 200 4.10 8.70 -9.51
C TYR A 200 4.83 8.43 -8.18
N MET A 201 4.58 7.27 -7.56
CA MET A 201 5.29 6.87 -6.35
C MET A 201 6.78 6.61 -6.62
N GLU A 202 7.14 5.97 -7.75
CA GLU A 202 8.54 5.78 -8.12
C GLU A 202 9.27 7.11 -8.28
N LYS A 203 8.66 8.08 -8.96
CA LYS A 203 9.22 9.44 -9.06
C LYS A 203 9.44 10.08 -7.69
N PHE A 204 8.45 9.98 -6.80
CA PHE A 204 8.58 10.47 -5.43
C PHE A 204 9.74 9.81 -4.68
N VAL A 205 9.87 8.48 -4.76
CA VAL A 205 10.94 7.73 -4.09
C VAL A 205 12.31 8.13 -4.64
N ASN A 206 12.44 8.28 -5.96
CA ASN A 206 13.69 8.66 -6.61
C ASN A 206 14.12 10.09 -6.25
N GLU A 207 13.19 11.05 -6.20
CA GLU A 207 13.51 12.41 -5.78
C GLU A 207 13.82 12.47 -4.27
N LEU A 208 13.07 11.75 -3.44
CA LEU A 208 13.35 11.63 -2.01
C LEU A 208 14.77 11.12 -1.77
N GLU A 209 15.20 10.10 -2.52
CA GLU A 209 16.55 9.56 -2.39
C GLU A 209 17.63 10.60 -2.71
N LYS A 210 17.50 11.33 -3.82
CA LYS A 210 18.44 12.40 -4.19
C LYS A 210 18.50 13.50 -3.14
N GLU A 211 17.36 13.92 -2.62
CA GLU A 211 17.27 14.98 -1.60
C GLU A 211 17.78 14.53 -0.23
N ALA A 212 17.48 13.28 0.17
CA ALA A 212 17.92 12.72 1.44
C ALA A 212 19.43 12.44 1.47
N LEU A 213 20.02 12.10 0.31
CA LEU A 213 21.46 12.00 0.10
C LEU A 213 22.07 13.38 -0.15
N ALA A 214 21.87 14.34 0.75
CA ALA A 214 22.53 15.64 0.65
C ALA A 214 24.06 15.48 0.75
N GLU A 215 24.77 16.22 -0.12
CA GLU A 215 26.21 16.21 -0.49
C GLU A 215 27.26 16.20 0.65
N ASN A 216 26.85 16.24 1.92
CA ASN A 216 27.74 16.26 3.09
C ASN A 216 27.91 14.89 3.78
N TYR A 217 27.29 13.81 3.29
CA TYR A 217 27.51 12.48 3.86
C TYR A 217 28.65 11.72 3.15
N ASN A 218 29.90 12.10 3.44
CA ASN A 218 31.12 11.39 3.03
C ASN A 218 31.39 10.12 3.89
N GLY A 219 30.33 9.39 4.26
CA GLY A 219 30.48 8.12 4.97
C GLY A 219 31.06 7.03 4.06
N PRO A 220 31.78 6.03 4.60
CA PRO A 220 32.39 4.95 3.80
C PRO A 220 31.40 4.25 2.88
N VAL A 221 30.16 4.07 3.34
CA VAL A 221 29.07 3.44 2.57
C VAL A 221 28.66 4.29 1.37
N HIS A 222 28.60 5.61 1.50
CA HIS A 222 28.26 6.51 0.39
C HIS A 222 29.36 6.55 -0.67
N LYS A 223 30.63 6.57 -0.25
CA LYS A 223 31.77 6.43 -1.17
C LYS A 223 31.73 5.11 -1.94
N ILE A 224 31.47 4.01 -1.23
CA ILE A 224 31.28 2.68 -1.83
C ILE A 224 30.15 2.72 -2.87
N PHE A 225 28.98 3.28 -2.54
CA PHE A 225 27.87 3.40 -3.49
C PHE A 225 28.24 4.22 -4.73
N LYS A 226 28.87 5.38 -4.55
CA LYS A 226 29.27 6.24 -5.68
C LYS A 226 30.27 5.54 -6.59
N ILE A 227 31.25 4.84 -6.02
CA ILE A 227 32.22 4.05 -6.80
C ILE A 227 31.48 2.92 -7.54
N LEU A 228 30.55 2.22 -6.91
CA LEU A 228 29.79 1.15 -7.54
C LEU A 228 28.87 1.64 -8.67
N GLU A 229 28.24 2.82 -8.51
CA GLU A 229 27.44 3.45 -9.57
C GLU A 229 28.29 3.96 -10.74
N GLU A 230 29.47 4.50 -10.48
CA GLU A 230 30.41 4.98 -11.51
C GLU A 230 31.11 3.82 -12.24
N SER A 231 31.32 2.68 -11.55
CA SER A 231 31.98 1.49 -12.10
C SER A 231 31.06 0.59 -12.92
N VAL A 232 29.74 0.71 -12.72
CA VAL A 232 28.73 -0.08 -13.44
C VAL A 232 28.02 0.83 -14.42
N ASN A 233 28.38 0.75 -15.70
CA ASN A 233 27.67 1.48 -16.76
C ASN A 233 26.23 0.94 -16.88
N LEU A 234 25.28 1.61 -16.23
CA LEU A 234 23.88 1.19 -16.13
C LEU A 234 23.11 1.24 -17.46
N GLN A 235 23.73 1.72 -18.56
CA GLN A 235 23.12 1.76 -19.89
C GLN A 235 23.06 0.40 -20.60
N ASP A 236 23.79 -0.61 -20.12
CA ASP A 236 23.83 -1.96 -20.74
C ASP A 236 22.85 -2.98 -20.10
N TYR A 237 21.98 -2.55 -19.17
CA TYR A 237 21.14 -3.47 -18.40
C TYR A 237 19.66 -3.39 -18.79
N GLU A 238 19.25 -4.22 -19.76
CA GLU A 238 17.83 -4.42 -20.10
C GLU A 238 17.05 -5.11 -18.97
N GLU A 239 16.02 -4.40 -18.47
CA GLU A 239 14.68 -4.82 -18.00
C GLU A 239 14.43 -6.04 -17.08
N ASP A 240 15.41 -6.78 -16.57
CA ASP A 240 15.12 -7.95 -15.73
C ASP A 240 15.34 -7.71 -14.22
N ASN A 241 14.29 -7.14 -13.60
CA ASN A 241 13.91 -7.16 -12.19
C ASN A 241 15.04 -7.34 -11.13
N PRO A 242 15.52 -6.26 -10.48
CA PRO A 242 16.59 -6.31 -9.47
C PRO A 242 16.21 -7.02 -8.16
N LEU A 243 14.99 -7.56 -8.03
CA LEU A 243 14.47 -8.20 -6.81
C LEU A 243 14.39 -9.74 -6.86
N LYS A 244 14.95 -10.42 -7.87
CA LYS A 244 15.17 -11.88 -7.80
C LYS A 244 16.24 -12.18 -6.73
N GLU A 245 15.94 -13.05 -5.76
CA GLU A 245 16.96 -13.54 -4.80
C GLU A 245 18.19 -14.05 -5.57
N GLY A 246 19.37 -13.50 -5.25
CA GLY A 246 20.63 -13.77 -5.96
C GLY A 246 21.04 -12.74 -7.03
N ASN A 247 20.20 -11.73 -7.33
CA ASN A 247 20.48 -10.67 -8.31
C ASN A 247 20.68 -9.29 -7.70
N THR A 248 21.02 -9.19 -6.41
CA THR A 248 21.42 -7.89 -5.85
C THR A 248 22.77 -7.49 -6.42
N LEU A 249 22.97 -6.18 -6.65
CA LEU A 249 24.26 -5.62 -7.07
C LEU A 249 25.39 -6.13 -6.16
N LEU A 250 25.12 -6.19 -4.85
CA LEU A 250 26.02 -6.73 -3.84
C LEU A 250 26.29 -8.24 -4.01
N GLY A 251 25.29 -9.05 -4.34
CA GLY A 251 25.47 -10.49 -4.58
C GLY A 251 26.27 -10.83 -5.84
N ARG A 252 26.23 -9.95 -6.85
CA ARG A 252 27.03 -10.08 -8.09
C ARG A 252 28.41 -9.47 -7.97
N LEU A 253 28.56 -8.42 -7.16
CA LEU A 253 29.85 -7.88 -6.76
C LEU A 253 30.61 -8.94 -5.95
N LEU A 254 30.02 -9.47 -4.87
CA LEU A 254 30.64 -10.48 -3.98
C LEU A 254 30.92 -11.85 -4.63
N ASN A 255 30.69 -12.02 -5.93
CA ASN A 255 31.11 -13.22 -6.64
C ASN A 255 32.64 -13.18 -6.78
N GLU A 256 33.34 -14.15 -6.18
CA GLU A 256 34.81 -14.17 -6.04
C GLU A 256 35.56 -14.12 -7.39
N ASN A 257 34.89 -14.41 -8.50
CA ASN A 257 35.43 -14.32 -9.86
C ASN A 257 35.15 -12.99 -10.57
N ASN A 258 34.67 -11.96 -9.87
CA ASN A 258 34.42 -10.64 -10.45
C ASN A 258 35.71 -9.79 -10.39
N PRO A 259 36.39 -9.54 -11.53
CA PRO A 259 37.66 -8.82 -11.55
C PRO A 259 37.54 -7.38 -11.00
N PHE A 260 36.33 -6.80 -11.01
CA PHE A 260 36.08 -5.47 -10.47
C PHE A 260 36.14 -5.41 -8.93
N ILE A 261 35.88 -6.52 -8.22
CA ILE A 261 35.98 -6.53 -6.76
C ILE A 261 37.43 -6.50 -6.28
N HIS A 262 38.35 -7.13 -7.00
CA HIS A 262 39.76 -7.11 -6.63
C HIS A 262 40.30 -5.67 -6.67
N ASP A 263 40.05 -4.96 -7.77
CA ASP A 263 40.48 -3.57 -7.93
C ASP A 263 39.77 -2.63 -6.95
N PHE A 264 38.48 -2.86 -6.69
CA PHE A 264 37.70 -2.12 -5.69
C PHE A 264 38.20 -2.32 -4.25
N VAL A 265 38.56 -3.55 -3.88
CA VAL A 265 39.12 -3.88 -2.56
C VAL A 265 40.51 -3.26 -2.39
N GLU A 266 41.35 -3.26 -3.43
CA GLU A 266 42.66 -2.60 -3.40
C GLU A 266 42.53 -1.07 -3.31
N GLN A 267 41.55 -0.48 -4.01
CA GLN A 267 41.26 0.96 -3.94
C GLN A 267 40.73 1.36 -2.54
N LEU A 268 39.85 0.55 -1.94
CA LEU A 268 39.39 0.73 -0.55
C LEU A 268 40.52 0.61 0.47
N LYS A 269 41.45 -0.33 0.26
CA LYS A 269 42.65 -0.45 1.13
C LYS A 269 43.54 0.80 1.06
N SER A 270 43.61 1.46 -0.10
CA SER A 270 44.43 2.68 -0.29
C SER A 270 43.82 3.95 0.31
N GLU A 271 42.50 3.99 0.54
CA GLU A 271 41.81 5.15 1.15
C GLU A 271 41.59 5.01 2.67
N ILE A 272 41.72 3.80 3.24
CA ILE A 272 41.48 3.52 4.68
C ILE A 272 42.79 3.49 5.49
N LEU A 273 43.95 3.46 4.83
CA LEU A 273 45.29 3.59 5.41
C LEU A 273 45.86 4.99 5.19
#